data_AF-A0A150QRZ9-F1
#
_entry.id   AF-A0A150QRZ9-F1
#
_cell.length_a   1.000
_cell.length_b   1.000
_cell.length_c   1.000
_cell.angle_alpha   90.00
_cell.angle_beta   90.00
_cell.angle_gamma   90.00
#
_symmetry.space_group_name_H-M   'P 1'
#
loop_
_entity.id
_entity.type
_entity.pdbx_description
1 polymer ?
#
loop_
_entity_poly.entity_id
_entity_poly.type
_entity_poly.pdbx_seq_one_letter_code
_entity_poly.pdbx_strand_id
1 'polypeptide(L)'
;MSLLSAAPGARADVPDPSAAQDEVILKHGGMLRGTVIENEPGEHVVVIVYGTNEERTVPWDDVERVEPGRHAVRARRPEPKPRPDEPERPGFVRVRIESTDPDAPAVSLYRWLGNTAWLSPSDKTIVHDNGTFSTGSQAYGPPLGAFECRAPCDVYVDGSRGHEFVLSGEGIVDSKPFNLLDWPTPVTLLVNPGSFTAHRWGSRMLEWTTVAPPMIAGLALATVGLLTAEPGPPFTNELFITGLAVGSLAGFIPLTGFILVVTNRTTFTVSLSGTATALTPRLGGGGLVWRF
;
A
#
# COMPACT_ATOMS: atom_id res chain seq x y z
N MET A 1 -11.64 -38.71 31.98
CA MET A 1 -12.24 -38.39 30.66
C MET A 1 -11.41 -37.26 30.05
N SER A 2 -10.42 -37.62 29.23
CA SER A 2 -9.54 -36.65 28.56
C SER A 2 -10.12 -36.34 27.19
N LEU A 3 -10.44 -35.06 26.94
CA LEU A 3 -10.89 -34.58 25.64
C LEU A 3 -9.64 -34.13 24.85
N LEU A 4 -9.29 -34.91 23.82
CA LEU A 4 -8.31 -34.53 22.81
C LEU A 4 -8.93 -33.47 21.90
N SER A 5 -8.38 -32.25 21.94
CA SER A 5 -8.74 -31.15 21.06
C SER A 5 -8.04 -31.34 19.72
N ALA A 6 -8.80 -31.62 18.66
CA ALA A 6 -8.29 -31.69 17.29
C ALA A 6 -7.97 -30.28 16.78
N ALA A 7 -6.76 -30.08 16.28
CA ALA A 7 -6.36 -28.83 15.63
C ALA A 7 -7.03 -28.71 14.25
N PRO A 8 -7.51 -27.51 13.86
CA PRO A 8 -8.08 -27.28 12.53
C PRO A 8 -7.01 -27.47 11.46
N GLY A 9 -7.28 -28.36 10.50
CA GLY A 9 -6.40 -28.63 9.36
C GLY A 9 -6.23 -27.38 8.48
N ALA A 10 -4.98 -27.05 8.17
CA ALA A 10 -4.63 -26.00 7.22
C ALA A 10 -5.28 -26.31 5.86
N ARG A 11 -6.16 -25.42 5.40
CA ARG A 11 -6.63 -25.43 4.02
C ARG A 11 -5.53 -24.84 3.14
N ALA A 12 -5.10 -25.58 2.13
CA ALA A 12 -4.28 -25.02 1.06
C ALA A 12 -5.14 -23.99 0.32
N ASP A 13 -4.70 -22.74 0.28
CA ASP A 13 -5.33 -21.70 -0.52
C ASP A 13 -5.26 -22.11 -2.00
N VAL A 14 -6.43 -22.15 -2.64
CA VAL A 14 -6.56 -22.41 -4.08
C VAL A 14 -6.02 -21.18 -4.82
N PRO A 15 -4.97 -21.29 -5.64
CA PRO A 15 -4.41 -20.16 -6.38
C PRO A 15 -5.47 -19.51 -7.28
N ASP A 16 -5.43 -18.18 -7.40
CA ASP A 16 -6.29 -17.40 -8.31
C ASP A 16 -6.06 -17.84 -9.77
N PRO A 17 -7.07 -18.39 -10.47
CA PRO A 17 -6.93 -18.92 -11.82
C PRO A 17 -6.71 -17.85 -12.91
N SER A 18 -6.70 -16.56 -12.54
CA SER A 18 -6.43 -15.47 -13.47
C SER A 18 -4.94 -15.11 -13.62
N ALA A 19 -4.07 -15.66 -12.76
CA ALA A 19 -2.64 -15.40 -12.79
C ALA A 19 -1.90 -16.40 -13.70
N ALA A 20 -1.39 -15.92 -14.83
CA ALA A 20 -0.37 -16.55 -15.66
C ALA A 20 -0.62 -18.02 -16.07
N GLN A 21 -1.20 -18.25 -17.24
CA GLN A 21 -1.38 -19.60 -17.78
C GLN A 21 -0.07 -20.10 -18.40
N ASP A 22 0.40 -21.25 -17.96
CA ASP A 22 1.42 -22.04 -18.62
C ASP A 22 0.81 -22.79 -19.81
N GLU A 23 1.63 -23.03 -20.84
CA GLU A 23 1.22 -23.76 -22.03
C GLU A 23 2.14 -24.99 -22.24
N VAL A 24 1.55 -26.18 -22.20
CA VAL A 24 2.26 -27.43 -22.50
C VAL A 24 1.89 -27.87 -23.91
N ILE A 25 2.88 -27.86 -24.80
CA ILE A 25 2.73 -28.25 -26.20
C ILE A 25 3.11 -29.72 -26.32
N LEU A 26 2.22 -30.52 -26.90
CA LEU A 26 2.34 -31.97 -27.02
C LEU A 26 2.83 -32.35 -28.42
N LYS A 27 3.64 -33.41 -28.54
CA LYS A 27 4.23 -33.86 -29.82
C LYS A 27 3.18 -34.26 -30.88
N HIS A 28 1.98 -34.61 -30.45
CA HIS A 28 0.86 -34.88 -31.36
C HIS A 28 0.15 -33.60 -31.87
N GLY A 29 0.72 -32.41 -31.62
CA GLY A 29 0.18 -31.12 -32.04
C GLY A 29 -0.94 -30.57 -31.15
N GLY A 30 -1.26 -31.23 -30.04
CA GLY A 30 -2.20 -30.72 -29.04
C GLY A 30 -1.53 -29.75 -28.07
N MET A 31 -2.35 -28.97 -27.37
CA MET A 31 -1.88 -28.02 -26.36
C MET A 31 -2.75 -28.10 -25.10
N LEU A 32 -2.11 -28.06 -23.94
CA LEU A 32 -2.77 -27.96 -22.64
C LEU A 32 -2.46 -26.59 -22.04
N ARG A 33 -3.51 -25.86 -21.69
CA ARG A 33 -3.41 -24.59 -20.97
C ARG A 33 -3.80 -24.80 -19.53
N GLY A 34 -2.96 -24.33 -18.61
CA GLY A 34 -3.17 -24.57 -17.19
C GLY A 34 -2.03 -24.03 -16.33
N THR A 35 -1.96 -24.48 -15.09
CA THR A 35 -0.84 -24.19 -14.20
C THR A 35 0.00 -25.45 -14.06
N VAL A 36 1.29 -25.38 -14.39
CA VAL A 36 2.23 -26.48 -14.19
C VAL A 36 2.60 -26.52 -12.71
N ILE A 37 2.11 -27.53 -11.99
CA ILE A 37 2.40 -27.69 -10.56
C ILE A 37 3.65 -28.55 -10.32
N GLU A 38 3.99 -29.42 -11.28
CA GLU A 38 5.15 -30.30 -11.22
C GLU A 38 5.74 -30.50 -12.62
N ASN A 39 7.06 -30.44 -12.72
CA ASN A 39 7.80 -30.58 -13.98
C ASN A 39 9.06 -31.40 -13.71
N GLU A 40 9.02 -32.67 -14.09
CA GLU A 40 10.14 -33.60 -14.01
C GLU A 40 10.63 -33.95 -15.43
N PRO A 41 11.63 -33.23 -15.95
CA PRO A 41 12.15 -33.48 -17.29
C PRO A 41 12.64 -34.92 -17.45
N GLY A 42 12.05 -35.62 -18.42
CA GLY A 42 12.34 -37.03 -18.70
C GLY A 42 11.36 -38.03 -18.08
N GLU A 43 10.45 -37.59 -17.21
CA GLU A 43 9.45 -38.47 -16.58
C GLU A 43 8.03 -38.01 -16.92
N HIS A 44 7.57 -36.88 -16.35
CA HIS A 44 6.23 -36.37 -16.58
C HIS A 44 6.08 -34.87 -16.23
N VAL A 45 4.96 -34.29 -16.64
CA VAL A 45 4.50 -32.94 -16.26
C VAL A 45 3.09 -33.05 -15.70
N VAL A 46 2.82 -32.41 -14.55
CA VAL A 46 1.47 -32.33 -13.98
C VAL A 46 0.92 -30.92 -14.18
N VAL A 47 -0.21 -30.82 -14.86
CA VAL A 47 -0.89 -29.57 -15.19
C VAL A 47 -2.30 -29.57 -14.61
N ILE A 48 -2.70 -28.48 -13.95
CA ILE A 48 -4.10 -28.22 -13.62
C ILE A 48 -4.75 -27.53 -14.82
N VAL A 49 -5.64 -28.23 -15.53
CA VAL A 49 -6.22 -27.74 -16.79
C VAL A 49 -7.17 -26.56 -16.53
N TYR A 50 -6.98 -25.47 -17.27
CA TYR A 50 -7.79 -24.26 -17.15
C TYR A 50 -9.26 -24.53 -17.53
N GLY A 51 -10.18 -24.03 -16.72
CA GLY A 51 -11.63 -24.16 -16.91
C GLY A 51 -12.24 -25.43 -16.31
N THR A 52 -11.46 -26.52 -16.16
CA THR A 52 -11.94 -27.75 -15.50
C THR A 52 -11.39 -27.94 -14.10
N ASN A 53 -10.22 -27.36 -13.78
CA ASN A 53 -9.46 -27.61 -12.55
C ASN A 53 -9.13 -29.10 -12.34
N GLU A 54 -9.07 -29.88 -13.42
CA GLU A 54 -8.65 -31.29 -13.38
C GLU A 54 -7.13 -31.36 -13.46
N GLU A 55 -6.51 -32.09 -12.54
CA GLU A 55 -5.08 -32.44 -12.63
C GLU A 55 -4.87 -33.47 -13.73
N ARG A 56 -3.92 -33.18 -14.63
CA ARG A 56 -3.49 -34.11 -15.68
C ARG A 56 -2.00 -34.32 -15.64
N THR A 57 -1.62 -35.58 -15.48
CA THR A 57 -0.25 -36.05 -15.66
C THR A 57 -0.03 -36.37 -17.13
N VAL A 58 0.95 -35.71 -17.74
CA VAL A 58 1.36 -35.92 -19.13
C VAL A 58 2.74 -36.56 -19.13
N PRO A 59 2.92 -37.74 -19.74
CA PRO A 59 4.24 -38.34 -19.89
C PRO A 59 5.18 -37.42 -20.65
N TRP A 60 6.45 -37.34 -20.25
CA TRP A 60 7.42 -36.48 -20.93
C TRP A 60 7.62 -36.87 -22.40
N ASP A 61 7.40 -38.15 -22.74
CA ASP A 61 7.43 -38.65 -24.12
C ASP A 61 6.37 -38.01 -25.02
N ASP A 62 5.27 -37.51 -24.46
CA ASP A 62 4.22 -36.80 -25.19
C ASP A 62 4.43 -35.29 -25.21
N VAL A 63 5.34 -34.75 -24.38
CA VAL A 63 5.63 -33.31 -24.29
C VAL A 63 6.66 -32.91 -25.34
N GLU A 64 6.32 -31.94 -26.18
CA GLU A 64 7.27 -31.33 -27.13
C GLU A 64 8.03 -30.20 -26.45
N ARG A 65 7.32 -29.27 -25.79
CA ARG A 65 7.90 -28.21 -24.96
C ARG A 65 6.90 -27.70 -23.93
N VAL A 66 7.43 -27.22 -22.82
CA VAL A 66 6.67 -26.47 -21.81
C VAL A 66 7.04 -25.00 -21.95
N GLU A 67 6.07 -24.14 -22.23
CA GLU A 67 6.21 -22.69 -22.17
C GLU A 67 5.66 -22.21 -20.84
N PRO A 68 6.52 -21.82 -19.88
CA PRO A 68 6.07 -21.13 -18.69
C PRO A 68 5.36 -19.87 -19.17
N GLY A 69 4.17 -19.60 -18.64
CA GLY A 69 3.45 -18.39 -18.97
C GLY A 69 4.39 -17.20 -18.82
N ARG A 70 4.32 -16.22 -19.74
CA ARG A 70 5.16 -15.00 -19.65
C ARG A 70 5.03 -14.24 -18.32
N HIS A 71 4.05 -14.62 -17.51
CA HIS A 71 3.75 -14.07 -16.19
C HIS A 71 3.90 -15.10 -15.05
N ALA A 72 4.42 -16.30 -15.31
CA ALA A 72 4.71 -17.27 -14.26
C ALA A 72 5.77 -16.62 -13.37
N VAL A 73 5.31 -16.03 -12.27
CA VAL A 73 6.14 -15.45 -11.22
C VAL A 73 7.05 -16.60 -10.81
N ARG A 74 8.27 -16.61 -11.35
CA ARG A 74 9.30 -17.63 -11.15
C ARG A 74 9.21 -18.04 -9.69
N ALA A 75 8.67 -19.24 -9.43
CA ALA A 75 8.40 -19.69 -8.08
C ALA A 75 9.67 -19.43 -7.29
N ARG A 76 9.63 -18.43 -6.38
CA ARG A 76 10.83 -18.00 -5.67
C ARG A 76 11.35 -19.27 -5.02
N ARG A 77 12.53 -19.73 -5.46
CA ARG A 77 13.26 -20.81 -4.79
C ARG A 77 13.14 -20.50 -3.30
N PRO A 78 12.58 -21.42 -2.47
CA PRO A 78 12.27 -21.12 -1.08
C PRO A 78 13.52 -20.48 -0.48
N GLU A 79 13.36 -19.22 -0.10
CA GLU A 79 14.50 -18.37 0.25
C GLU A 79 15.23 -19.10 1.37
N PRO A 80 16.55 -19.37 1.24
CA PRO A 80 17.28 -20.12 2.23
C PRO A 80 17.00 -19.50 3.59
N LYS A 81 16.44 -20.28 4.54
CA LYS A 81 16.17 -19.77 5.89
C LYS A 81 17.45 -19.07 6.37
N PRO A 82 17.40 -17.77 6.70
CA PRO A 82 18.59 -17.03 7.09
C PRO A 82 19.26 -17.79 8.24
N ARG A 83 20.55 -18.09 8.08
CA ARG A 83 21.34 -18.75 9.12
C ARG A 83 21.37 -17.81 10.32
N PRO A 84 20.96 -18.26 11.53
CA PRO A 84 20.91 -17.42 12.72
C PRO A 84 22.23 -16.70 13.08
N ASP A 85 23.36 -17.17 12.53
CA ASP A 85 24.70 -16.72 12.89
C ASP A 85 25.43 -15.95 11.78
N GLU A 86 24.77 -15.55 10.69
CA GLU A 86 25.44 -14.70 9.70
C GLU A 86 25.68 -13.30 10.29
N PRO A 87 26.95 -12.84 10.44
CA PRO A 87 27.25 -11.57 11.08
C PRO A 87 26.57 -10.43 10.34
N GLU A 88 25.98 -9.52 11.10
CA GLU A 88 25.32 -8.32 10.59
C GLU A 88 26.30 -7.56 9.69
N ARG A 89 26.03 -7.59 8.37
CA ARG A 89 26.83 -6.83 7.42
C ARG A 89 26.55 -5.35 7.67
N PRO A 90 27.58 -4.51 7.88
CA PRO A 90 27.37 -3.08 8.10
C PRO A 90 26.50 -2.48 7.00
N GLY A 91 25.42 -1.79 7.39
CA GLY A 91 24.49 -1.12 6.48
C GLY A 91 23.31 -1.97 5.98
N PHE A 92 23.24 -3.27 6.28
CA PHE A 92 22.02 -4.06 6.08
C PHE A 92 21.14 -3.99 7.32
N VAL A 93 19.86 -3.64 7.12
CA VAL A 93 18.86 -3.54 8.18
C VAL A 93 17.86 -4.67 8.01
N ARG A 94 17.66 -5.47 9.05
CA ARG A 94 16.55 -6.43 9.09
C ARG A 94 15.26 -5.68 9.40
N VAL A 95 14.34 -5.67 8.43
CA VAL A 95 13.05 -4.98 8.51
C VAL A 95 11.94 -6.02 8.54
N ARG A 96 11.12 -5.95 9.58
CA ARG A 96 9.82 -6.64 9.63
C ARG A 96 8.70 -5.63 9.45
N ILE A 97 7.73 -5.94 8.59
CA ILE A 97 6.58 -5.06 8.35
C ILE A 97 5.31 -5.83 8.66
N GLU A 98 4.48 -5.23 9.51
CA GLU A 98 3.18 -5.77 9.91
C GLU A 98 2.14 -4.67 9.76
N SER A 99 0.96 -5.04 9.25
CA SER A 99 -0.20 -4.12 9.24
C SER A 99 -0.86 -4.14 10.62
N THR A 100 -1.24 -2.98 11.14
CA THR A 100 -2.02 -2.91 12.39
C THR A 100 -3.46 -3.37 12.20
N ASP A 101 -3.94 -3.41 10.96
CA ASP A 101 -5.28 -3.83 10.58
C ASP A 101 -5.18 -5.02 9.58
N PRO A 102 -5.71 -6.21 9.94
CA PRO A 102 -5.65 -7.39 9.07
C PRO A 102 -6.52 -7.29 7.82
N ASP A 103 -7.56 -6.44 7.83
CA ASP A 103 -8.50 -6.27 6.71
C ASP A 103 -8.05 -5.14 5.77
N ALA A 104 -6.96 -4.45 6.10
CA ALA A 104 -6.48 -3.31 5.34
C ALA A 104 -5.72 -3.72 4.07
N PRO A 105 -5.67 -2.83 3.05
CA PRO A 105 -4.92 -3.07 1.82
C PRO A 105 -3.45 -3.42 2.05
N ALA A 106 -2.90 -4.21 1.12
CA ALA A 106 -1.53 -4.69 1.19
C ALA A 106 -0.51 -3.54 1.11
N VAL A 107 0.33 -3.42 2.13
CA VAL A 107 1.43 -2.46 2.20
C VAL A 107 2.69 -3.08 1.58
N SER A 108 3.42 -2.32 0.78
CA SER A 108 4.69 -2.70 0.18
C SER A 108 5.77 -1.66 0.52
N LEU A 109 6.99 -2.15 0.77
CA LEU A 109 8.17 -1.32 0.98
C LEU A 109 8.88 -1.09 -0.35
N TYR A 110 9.11 0.16 -0.67
CA TYR A 110 9.89 0.57 -1.83
C TYR A 110 11.10 1.39 -1.38
N ARG A 111 12.23 1.15 -2.04
CA ARG A 111 13.39 2.05 -1.97
C ARG A 111 13.16 3.23 -2.89
N TRP A 112 13.13 4.44 -2.31
CA TRP A 112 12.85 5.69 -3.00
C TRP A 112 14.03 6.11 -3.89
N LEU A 113 13.76 6.36 -5.19
CA LEU A 113 14.78 6.79 -6.15
C LEU A 113 14.78 8.32 -6.39
N GLY A 114 14.01 9.08 -5.59
CA GLY A 114 13.93 10.54 -5.66
C GLY A 114 12.76 11.07 -6.48
N ASN A 115 12.48 12.37 -6.30
CA ASN A 115 11.39 13.10 -6.99
C ASN A 115 11.65 13.39 -8.48
N THR A 116 12.87 13.13 -8.96
CA THR A 116 13.34 13.56 -10.28
C THR A 116 13.60 12.39 -11.23
N ALA A 117 12.81 11.33 -11.17
CA ALA A 117 12.66 10.53 -12.39
C ALA A 117 11.87 11.40 -13.38
N TRP A 118 12.58 12.30 -14.06
CA TRP A 118 12.13 12.91 -15.29
C TRP A 118 11.93 11.75 -16.26
N LEU A 119 10.72 11.20 -16.29
CA LEU A 119 10.24 10.41 -17.41
C LEU A 119 10.50 11.28 -18.65
N SER A 120 11.43 10.84 -19.49
CA SER A 120 11.75 11.53 -20.74
C SER A 120 10.44 11.88 -21.44
N PRO A 121 10.21 13.14 -21.87
CA PRO A 121 8.97 13.53 -22.54
C PRO A 121 8.68 12.71 -23.80
N SER A 122 9.71 12.08 -24.39
CA SER A 122 9.60 11.21 -25.56
C SER A 122 9.31 9.75 -25.22
N ASP A 123 9.38 9.36 -23.95
CA ASP A 123 9.15 7.98 -23.51
C ASP A 123 8.29 7.97 -22.24
N LYS A 124 7.02 8.33 -22.44
CA LYS A 124 5.96 8.25 -21.43
C LYS A 124 5.50 6.80 -21.20
N THR A 125 6.42 5.85 -21.14
CA THR A 125 6.10 4.46 -20.80
C THR A 125 6.78 4.09 -19.50
N ILE A 126 6.01 4.15 -18.41
CA ILE A 126 6.34 3.31 -17.24
C ILE A 126 5.93 1.90 -17.67
N VAL A 127 6.90 1.14 -18.17
CA VAL A 127 6.73 -0.29 -18.41
C VAL A 127 6.68 -0.93 -17.03
N HIS A 128 5.47 -1.20 -16.55
CA HIS A 128 5.31 -2.21 -15.52
C HIS A 128 5.79 -3.54 -16.11
N ASP A 129 6.50 -4.35 -15.34
CA ASP A 129 6.98 -5.69 -15.75
C ASP A 129 5.85 -6.62 -16.26
N ASN A 130 4.58 -6.23 -16.12
CA ASN A 130 3.40 -6.93 -16.63
C ASN A 130 2.82 -6.40 -17.96
N GLY A 131 3.46 -5.46 -18.65
CA GLY A 131 3.06 -5.05 -20.01
C GLY A 131 1.70 -4.35 -20.14
N THR A 132 1.04 -4.01 -19.04
CA THR A 132 -0.20 -3.23 -19.02
C THR A 132 0.11 -1.74 -19.02
N PHE A 133 -0.33 -1.06 -20.08
CA PHE A 133 -0.19 0.39 -20.28
C PHE A 133 -1.28 1.14 -19.51
N SER A 134 -0.92 2.15 -18.72
CA SER A 134 -1.89 3.14 -18.22
C SER A 134 -1.54 4.54 -18.75
N THR A 135 -2.34 5.01 -19.70
CA THR A 135 -2.28 6.37 -20.25
C THR A 135 -3.46 7.17 -19.68
N GLY A 136 -3.26 7.80 -18.53
CA GLY A 136 -4.24 8.65 -17.88
C GLY A 136 -3.59 9.71 -17.00
N SER A 137 -4.13 10.93 -17.05
CA SER A 137 -3.70 12.12 -16.29
C SER A 137 -3.34 11.82 -14.83
N GLN A 138 -2.13 12.20 -14.40
CA GLN A 138 -1.63 12.02 -13.02
C GLN A 138 -1.96 10.63 -12.45
N ALA A 139 -1.44 9.58 -13.10
CA ALA A 139 -1.44 8.26 -12.50
C ALA A 139 -0.58 8.34 -11.23
N TYR A 140 -1.25 8.37 -10.06
CA TYR A 140 -0.70 7.96 -8.77
C TYR A 140 -0.36 6.46 -8.89
N GLY A 141 0.66 6.16 -9.68
CA GLY A 141 1.28 4.85 -9.74
C GLY A 141 2.10 4.60 -8.48
N PRO A 142 2.58 3.36 -8.27
CA PRO A 142 3.52 3.10 -7.19
C PRO A 142 4.68 4.10 -7.29
N PRO A 143 5.23 4.53 -6.15
CA PRO A 143 6.35 5.44 -6.12
C PRO A 143 7.46 4.87 -7.00
N LEU A 144 8.16 5.76 -7.70
CA LEU A 144 9.31 5.41 -8.53
C LEU A 144 10.42 4.87 -7.62
N GLY A 145 10.38 3.57 -7.38
CA GLY A 145 11.19 2.92 -6.37
C GLY A 145 11.39 1.44 -6.65
N ALA A 146 12.50 0.90 -6.16
CA ALA A 146 12.74 -0.53 -6.23
C ALA A 146 11.89 -1.24 -5.18
N PHE A 147 11.10 -2.22 -5.59
CA PHE A 147 10.31 -3.04 -4.67
C PHE A 147 11.24 -3.90 -3.80
N GLU A 148 11.07 -3.83 -2.48
CA GLU A 148 11.84 -4.62 -1.51
C GLU A 148 11.01 -5.79 -0.97
N CYS A 149 9.82 -5.52 -0.43
CA CYS A 149 8.89 -6.58 0.02
C CYS A 149 7.43 -6.09 0.16
N ARG A 150 6.50 -7.04 0.34
CA ARG A 150 5.08 -6.80 0.62
C ARG A 150 4.72 -7.38 1.99
N ALA A 151 4.05 -6.59 2.83
CA ALA A 151 3.63 -6.97 4.17
C ALA A 151 2.55 -8.08 4.13
N PRO A 152 2.57 -9.01 5.10
CA PRO A 152 3.60 -9.17 6.13
C PRO A 152 4.92 -9.71 5.55
N CYS A 153 6.05 -9.07 5.86
CA CYS A 153 7.38 -9.50 5.40
C CYS A 153 8.46 -9.30 6.47
N ASP A 154 9.55 -10.07 6.37
CA ASP A 154 10.75 -10.00 7.20
C ASP A 154 11.97 -10.15 6.27
N VAL A 155 12.61 -9.04 5.91
CA VAL A 155 13.66 -8.99 4.88
C VAL A 155 14.86 -8.19 5.35
N TYR A 156 16.04 -8.48 4.80
CA TYR A 156 17.23 -7.66 4.97
C TYR A 156 17.31 -6.65 3.83
N VAL A 157 17.32 -5.38 4.16
CA VAL A 157 17.35 -4.27 3.20
C VAL A 157 18.70 -3.56 3.30
N ASP A 158 19.31 -3.26 2.15
CA ASP A 158 20.55 -2.48 2.10
C ASP A 158 20.25 -0.99 2.29
N GLY A 159 20.50 -0.49 3.51
CA GLY A 159 20.42 0.93 3.86
C GLY A 159 21.76 1.67 3.70
N SER A 160 22.86 0.98 3.39
CA SER A 160 24.24 1.48 3.51
C SER A 160 24.55 2.78 2.76
N ARG A 161 23.80 3.05 1.68
CA ARG A 161 23.99 4.23 0.82
C ARG A 161 23.12 5.43 1.23
N GLY A 162 22.50 5.40 2.40
CA GLY A 162 21.58 6.44 2.85
C GLY A 162 20.32 6.51 1.99
N HIS A 163 19.87 5.37 1.47
CA HIS A 163 18.65 5.30 0.68
C HIS A 163 17.44 5.67 1.55
N GLU A 164 16.55 6.47 0.97
CA GLU A 164 15.22 6.68 1.55
C GLU A 164 14.29 5.55 1.13
N PHE A 165 13.31 5.27 1.96
CA PHE A 165 12.30 4.25 1.77
C PHE A 165 10.93 4.85 1.95
N VAL A 166 9.95 4.27 1.27
CA VAL A 166 8.55 4.65 1.36
C VAL A 166 7.69 3.41 1.48
N LEU A 167 6.63 3.52 2.27
CA LEU A 167 5.55 2.53 2.32
C LEU A 167 4.46 2.96 1.35
N SER A 168 4.13 2.08 0.41
CA SER A 168 3.13 2.33 -0.63
C SER A 168 2.41 1.03 -0.98
N GLY A 169 1.32 1.11 -1.75
CA GLY A 169 0.50 -0.03 -2.08
C GLY A 169 -0.79 0.38 -2.78
N GLU A 170 -1.52 -0.61 -3.28
CA GLU A 170 -2.81 -0.35 -3.89
C GLU A 170 -3.81 0.14 -2.84
N GLY A 171 -4.48 1.26 -3.12
CA GLY A 171 -5.50 1.81 -2.23
C GLY A 171 -4.99 2.54 -0.98
N ILE A 172 -3.67 2.68 -0.81
CA ILE A 172 -3.08 3.44 0.31
C ILE A 172 -2.40 4.73 -0.18
N VAL A 173 -2.31 5.71 0.72
CA VAL A 173 -1.52 6.93 0.47
C VAL A 173 -0.07 6.66 0.84
N ASP A 174 0.89 7.07 0.01
CA ASP A 174 2.31 6.89 0.32
C ASP A 174 2.69 7.50 1.68
N SER A 175 3.57 6.81 2.42
CA SER A 175 4.17 7.38 3.62
C SER A 175 5.11 8.55 3.25
N LYS A 176 5.54 9.31 4.25
CA LYS A 176 6.71 10.17 4.05
C LYS A 176 7.94 9.29 3.80
N PRO A 177 8.91 9.74 2.97
CA PRO A 177 10.21 9.09 2.88
C PRO A 177 10.89 9.03 4.25
N PHE A 178 11.60 7.94 4.53
CA PHE A 178 12.36 7.74 5.77
C PHE A 178 13.63 6.93 5.51
N ASN A 179 14.61 7.01 6.40
CA ASN A 179 15.85 6.23 6.29
C ASN A 179 15.86 5.09 7.32
N LEU A 180 16.16 3.87 6.86
CA LEU A 180 16.25 2.70 7.74
C LEU A 180 17.45 2.75 8.69
N LEU A 181 18.52 3.48 8.33
CA LEU A 181 19.71 3.63 9.16
C LEU A 181 19.50 4.56 10.36
N ASP A 182 18.39 5.32 10.39
CA ASP A 182 18.06 6.17 11.54
C ASP A 182 17.57 5.35 12.75
N TRP A 183 17.38 4.04 12.59
CA TRP A 183 16.84 3.16 13.62
C TRP A 183 17.79 2.01 13.98
N PRO A 184 17.77 1.55 15.25
CA PRO A 184 18.46 0.33 15.64
C PRO A 184 17.92 -0.88 14.89
N THR A 185 18.82 -1.79 14.51
CA THR A 185 18.48 -3.07 13.92
C THR A 185 18.33 -4.14 15.02
N PRO A 186 17.39 -5.10 14.91
CA PRO A 186 16.32 -5.22 13.91
C PRO A 186 15.16 -4.25 14.14
N VAL A 187 14.48 -3.86 13.06
CA VAL A 187 13.35 -2.91 13.12
C VAL A 187 12.04 -3.60 12.75
N THR A 188 10.99 -3.33 13.51
CA THR A 188 9.62 -3.75 13.16
C THR A 188 8.76 -2.52 12.90
N LEU A 189 8.23 -2.40 11.69
CA LEU A 189 7.35 -1.33 11.26
C LEU A 189 5.90 -1.80 11.41
N LEU A 190 5.20 -1.26 12.40
CA LEU A 190 3.76 -1.43 12.55
C LEU A 190 3.07 -0.33 11.73
N VAL A 191 2.51 -0.72 10.58
CA VAL A 191 1.97 0.22 9.59
C VAL A 191 0.46 0.34 9.77
N ASN A 192 -0.01 1.58 9.90
CA ASN A 192 -1.42 1.93 9.75
C ASN A 192 -1.63 2.47 8.33
N PRO A 193 -2.14 1.63 7.40
CA PRO A 193 -2.37 2.04 6.02
C PRO A 193 -3.43 3.13 5.95
N GLY A 194 -3.06 4.27 5.34
CA GLY A 194 -4.03 5.32 5.04
C GLY A 194 -5.02 4.88 3.95
N SER A 195 -6.15 5.58 3.82
CA SER A 195 -7.10 5.33 2.72
C SER A 195 -6.87 6.31 1.57
N PHE A 196 -6.48 5.79 0.40
CA PHE A 196 -6.35 6.60 -0.82
C PHE A 196 -7.67 7.26 -1.21
N THR A 197 -8.77 6.50 -1.15
CA THR A 197 -10.10 7.01 -1.51
C THR A 197 -10.51 8.18 -0.61
N ALA A 198 -10.34 8.05 0.71
CA ALA A 198 -10.67 9.12 1.63
C ALA A 198 -9.76 10.35 1.44
N HIS A 199 -8.46 10.13 1.22
CA HIS A 199 -7.52 11.21 0.94
C HIS A 199 -7.87 11.95 -0.37
N ARG A 200 -8.22 11.21 -1.42
CA ARG A 200 -8.63 11.78 -2.71
C ARG A 200 -9.92 12.59 -2.60
N TRP A 201 -10.91 12.09 -1.87
CA TRP A 201 -12.14 12.83 -1.60
C TRP A 201 -11.86 14.10 -0.79
N GLY A 202 -11.02 14.01 0.25
CA GLY A 202 -10.60 15.17 1.02
C GLY A 202 -9.89 16.22 0.16
N SER A 203 -8.96 15.80 -0.69
CA SER A 203 -8.25 16.69 -1.62
C SER A 203 -9.19 17.33 -2.65
N ARG A 204 -10.16 16.58 -3.20
CA ARG A 204 -11.18 17.14 -4.09
C ARG A 204 -12.08 18.14 -3.40
N MET A 205 -12.48 17.89 -2.15
CA MET A 205 -13.23 18.85 -1.34
C MET A 205 -12.44 20.14 -1.12
N LEU A 206 -11.14 20.03 -0.82
CA LEU A 206 -10.27 21.19 -0.68
C LEU A 206 -10.11 21.95 -2.00
N GLU A 207 -9.91 21.26 -3.13
CA GLU A 207 -9.88 21.89 -4.46
C GLU A 207 -11.16 22.67 -4.72
N TRP A 208 -12.33 22.09 -4.48
CA TRP A 208 -13.62 22.78 -4.71
C TRP A 208 -13.76 24.03 -3.84
N THR A 209 -13.12 24.05 -2.66
CA THR A 209 -13.14 25.21 -1.77
C THR A 209 -12.09 26.27 -2.15
N THR A 210 -10.96 25.90 -2.74
CA THR A 210 -9.94 26.88 -3.18
C THR A 210 -10.38 27.61 -4.45
N VAL A 211 -11.24 27.02 -5.27
CA VAL A 211 -11.87 27.70 -6.42
C VAL A 211 -13.14 28.48 -6.05
N ALA A 212 -13.42 28.76 -4.78
CA ALA A 212 -14.77 29.16 -4.35
C ALA A 212 -15.03 30.69 -4.23
N PRO A 213 -15.71 31.31 -5.22
CA PRO A 213 -16.52 32.51 -5.07
C PRO A 213 -17.45 32.54 -3.86
N PRO A 214 -18.09 31.46 -3.35
CA PRO A 214 -19.11 31.59 -2.30
C PRO A 214 -18.59 32.05 -0.93
N MET A 215 -17.33 31.80 -0.55
CA MET A 215 -16.79 32.42 0.68
C MET A 215 -16.61 33.93 0.50
N ILE A 216 -16.06 34.35 -0.65
CA ILE A 216 -15.89 35.77 -1.00
C ILE A 216 -17.27 36.43 -1.16
N ALA A 217 -18.21 35.78 -1.82
CA ALA A 217 -19.57 36.26 -2.05
C ALA A 217 -20.39 36.28 -0.76
N GLY A 218 -20.27 35.28 0.11
CA GLY A 218 -20.91 35.25 1.43
C GLY A 218 -20.39 36.37 2.32
N LEU A 219 -19.07 36.58 2.34
CA LEU A 219 -18.44 37.71 3.05
C LEU A 219 -18.84 39.06 2.43
N ALA A 220 -18.91 39.16 1.11
CA ALA A 220 -19.33 40.36 0.41
C ALA A 220 -20.82 40.67 0.67
N LEU A 221 -21.70 39.67 0.67
CA LEU A 221 -23.12 39.83 1.00
C LEU A 221 -23.33 40.21 2.47
N ALA A 222 -22.57 39.61 3.39
CA ALA A 222 -22.60 39.98 4.80
C ALA A 222 -22.12 41.41 5.04
N THR A 223 -21.05 41.85 4.35
CA THR A 223 -20.55 43.24 4.45
C THR A 223 -21.53 44.23 3.81
N VAL A 224 -22.12 43.93 2.65
CA VAL A 224 -23.18 44.76 2.05
C VAL A 224 -24.41 44.84 2.97
N GLY A 225 -24.84 43.73 3.57
CA GLY A 225 -25.93 43.70 4.55
C GLY A 225 -25.64 44.55 5.79
N LEU A 226 -24.39 44.57 6.26
CA LEU A 226 -23.95 45.41 7.38
C LEU A 226 -23.96 46.91 7.01
N LEU A 227 -23.53 47.26 5.80
CA LEU A 227 -23.45 48.65 5.33
C LEU A 227 -24.83 49.25 4.97
N THR A 228 -25.79 48.41 4.59
CA THR A 228 -27.15 48.82 4.20
C THR A 228 -28.17 48.74 5.34
N ALA A 229 -27.77 48.29 6.52
CA ALA A 229 -28.66 48.20 7.68
C ALA A 229 -29.07 49.61 8.14
N GLU A 230 -30.37 49.90 8.11
CA GLU A 230 -30.94 51.07 8.79
C GLU A 230 -30.73 50.94 10.32
N PRO A 231 -30.61 52.06 11.06
CA PRO A 231 -30.46 52.04 12.51
C PRO A 231 -31.75 51.53 13.19
N GLY A 232 -31.86 50.21 13.26
CA GLY A 232 -32.88 49.43 13.96
C GLY A 232 -32.24 48.21 14.64
N PRO A 233 -33.01 47.36 15.34
CA PRO A 233 -32.45 46.18 15.98
C PRO A 233 -31.71 45.31 14.95
N PRO A 234 -30.41 45.03 15.14
CA PRO A 234 -29.49 44.57 14.08
C PRO A 234 -29.74 43.14 13.57
N PHE A 235 -30.85 42.49 13.94
CA PHE A 235 -31.07 41.06 13.78
C PHE A 235 -32.12 40.65 12.75
N THR A 236 -32.71 41.57 11.97
CA THR A 236 -33.74 41.20 10.97
C THR A 236 -33.33 41.42 9.51
N ASN A 237 -32.08 41.85 9.23
CA ASN A 237 -31.65 42.01 7.84
C ASN A 237 -31.39 40.63 7.20
N GLU A 238 -32.31 40.18 6.34
CA GLU A 238 -32.24 38.88 5.67
C GLU A 238 -30.93 38.70 4.88
N LEU A 239 -30.35 39.77 4.33
CA LEU A 239 -29.06 39.73 3.62
C LEU A 239 -27.89 39.39 4.54
N PHE A 240 -27.90 39.89 5.77
CA PHE A 240 -26.87 39.59 6.76
C PHE A 240 -26.97 38.14 7.27
N ILE A 241 -28.19 37.68 7.58
CA ILE A 241 -28.45 36.29 8.01
C ILE A 241 -28.09 35.32 6.89
N THR A 242 -28.49 35.62 5.64
CA THR A 242 -28.15 34.79 4.47
C THR A 242 -26.64 34.78 4.22
N GLY A 243 -25.96 35.93 4.33
CA GLY A 243 -24.51 36.00 4.22
C GLY A 243 -23.77 35.15 5.26
N LEU A 244 -24.22 35.17 6.52
CA LEU A 244 -23.67 34.32 7.59
C LEU A 244 -23.99 32.82 7.39
N ALA A 245 -25.21 32.49 6.97
CA ALA A 245 -25.62 31.12 6.71
C ALA A 245 -24.81 30.50 5.54
N VAL A 246 -24.66 31.24 4.44
CA VAL A 246 -23.86 30.81 3.29
C VAL A 246 -22.37 30.75 3.63
N GLY A 247 -21.85 31.73 4.38
CA GLY A 247 -20.46 31.75 4.82
C GLY A 247 -20.09 30.61 5.78
N SER A 248 -20.98 30.29 6.73
CA SER A 248 -20.74 29.21 7.69
C SER A 248 -20.79 27.82 7.05
N LEU A 249 -21.78 27.55 6.18
CA LEU A 249 -21.84 26.29 5.42
C LEU A 249 -20.61 26.10 4.51
N ALA A 250 -20.09 27.18 3.93
CA ALA A 250 -18.88 27.13 3.12
C ALA A 250 -17.60 26.79 3.94
N GLY A 251 -17.59 27.03 5.26
CA GLY A 251 -16.45 26.73 6.14
C GLY A 251 -16.34 25.27 6.58
N PHE A 252 -17.43 24.51 6.61
CA PHE A 252 -17.41 23.11 7.07
C PHE A 252 -16.79 22.13 6.07
N ILE A 253 -17.00 22.38 4.76
CA ILE A 253 -16.47 21.54 3.69
C ILE A 253 -14.92 21.50 3.69
N PRO A 254 -14.20 22.63 3.73
CA PRO A 254 -12.74 22.59 3.74
C PRO A 254 -12.18 21.99 5.03
N LEU A 255 -12.84 22.22 6.17
CA LEU A 255 -12.43 21.62 7.44
C LEU A 255 -12.51 20.08 7.36
N THR A 256 -13.62 19.56 6.84
CA THR A 256 -13.83 18.11 6.68
C THR A 256 -12.82 17.54 5.67
N GLY A 257 -12.62 18.22 4.55
CA GLY A 257 -11.63 17.82 3.55
C GLY A 257 -10.21 17.79 4.11
N PHE A 258 -9.84 18.78 4.92
CA PHE A 258 -8.54 18.85 5.59
C PHE A 258 -8.34 17.70 6.57
N ILE A 259 -9.34 17.42 7.42
CA ILE A 259 -9.28 16.28 8.36
C ILE A 259 -9.07 14.98 7.58
N LEU A 260 -9.85 14.74 6.52
CA LEU A 260 -9.69 13.54 5.69
C LEU A 260 -8.29 13.44 5.06
N VAL A 261 -7.71 14.54 4.58
CA VAL A 261 -6.36 14.54 3.99
C VAL A 261 -5.27 14.25 5.02
N VAL A 262 -5.42 14.76 6.24
CA VAL A 262 -4.42 14.62 7.31
C VAL A 262 -4.50 13.25 7.98
N THR A 263 -5.70 12.77 8.30
CA THR A 263 -5.86 11.51 9.06
C THR A 263 -5.72 10.27 8.20
N ASN A 264 -5.96 10.35 6.88
CA ASN A 264 -5.88 9.19 5.98
C ASN A 264 -4.50 9.02 5.32
N ARG A 265 -3.42 9.48 5.96
CA ARG A 265 -2.06 9.21 5.50
C ARG A 265 -1.56 7.89 6.07
N THR A 266 -0.74 7.18 5.30
CA THR A 266 -0.03 6.02 5.85
C THR A 266 0.96 6.48 6.90
N THR A 267 0.79 5.98 8.10
CA THR A 267 1.67 6.22 9.24
C THR A 267 2.23 4.89 9.71
N PHE A 268 3.40 4.92 10.34
CA PHE A 268 3.98 3.72 10.91
C PHE A 268 4.60 4.05 12.26
N THR A 269 4.64 3.06 13.13
CA THR A 269 5.37 3.12 14.40
C THR A 269 6.51 2.10 14.38
N VAL A 270 7.65 2.49 14.92
CA VAL A 270 8.82 1.65 15.01
C VAL A 270 8.79 0.91 16.34
N SER A 271 8.67 -0.41 16.29
CA SER A 271 8.83 -1.30 17.43
C SER A 271 10.22 -1.93 17.39
N LEU A 272 10.98 -1.75 18.47
CA LEU A 272 12.29 -2.37 18.65
C LEU A 272 12.08 -3.79 19.16
N SER A 273 12.09 -4.74 18.23
CA SER A 273 11.99 -6.18 18.51
C SER A 273 13.28 -6.69 19.15
N GLY A 274 13.42 -6.48 20.46
CA GLY A 274 14.62 -6.93 21.18
C GLY A 274 14.74 -6.49 22.63
N THR A 275 13.98 -5.48 23.05
CA THR A 275 14.02 -4.97 24.42
C THR A 275 12.63 -4.85 25.02
N ALA A 276 11.88 -5.96 24.97
CA ALA A 276 10.94 -6.26 26.04
C ALA A 276 11.70 -6.72 27.30
N THR A 277 12.77 -6.02 27.68
CA THR A 277 13.09 -5.95 29.11
C THR A 277 11.96 -5.12 29.66
N ALA A 278 10.94 -5.79 30.20
CA ALA A 278 9.92 -5.16 31.00
C ALA A 278 10.63 -4.43 32.15
N LEU A 279 11.06 -3.20 31.91
CA LEU A 279 11.18 -2.19 32.94
C LEU A 279 9.75 -1.94 33.37
N THR A 280 9.23 -2.82 34.23
CA THR A 280 8.05 -2.54 35.04
C THR A 280 8.27 -1.12 35.56
N PRO A 281 7.49 -0.13 35.13
CA PRO A 281 7.61 1.20 35.69
C PRO A 281 7.29 1.02 37.17
N ARG A 282 8.33 1.12 38.01
CA ARG A 282 8.14 1.26 39.44
C ARG A 282 7.34 2.56 39.57
N LEU A 283 6.04 2.41 39.80
CA LEU A 283 5.08 3.47 40.09
C LEU A 283 5.62 4.30 41.26
N GLY A 284 6.48 5.26 40.95
CA GLY A 284 6.87 6.39 41.77
C GLY A 284 6.41 7.61 40.97
N GLY A 285 5.38 8.28 41.48
CA GLY A 285 4.53 9.15 40.68
C GLY A 285 5.15 10.45 40.17
N GLY A 286 4.40 11.06 39.26
CA GLY A 286 4.42 12.50 38.98
C GLY A 286 5.18 12.91 37.72
N GLY A 287 4.44 13.17 36.63
CA GLY A 287 4.92 14.07 35.57
C GLY A 287 4.51 13.68 34.16
N LEU A 288 3.34 14.17 33.71
CA LEU A 288 3.00 14.28 32.30
C LEU A 288 3.96 15.28 31.62
N VAL A 289 4.72 14.84 30.62
CA VAL A 289 5.45 15.72 29.71
C VAL A 289 5.08 15.37 28.27
N TRP A 290 4.23 16.19 27.67
CA TRP A 290 4.09 16.26 26.22
C TRP A 290 5.15 17.22 25.69
N ARG A 291 5.87 16.82 24.63
CA ARG A 291 6.60 17.78 23.78
C ARG A 291 6.11 17.63 22.35
N PHE A 292 5.70 18.79 21.83
CA PHE A 292 5.23 19.05 20.48
C PHE A 292 6.37 18.92 19.46
#